data_AF-A0A7S0EL51-F1
#
_entry.id   AF-A0A7S0EL51-F1
#
_cell.length_a   1.000
_cell.length_b   1.000
_cell.length_c   1.000
_cell.angle_alpha   90.00
_cell.angle_beta   90.00
_cell.angle_gamma   90.00
#
_symmetry.space_group_name_H-M   'P 1'
#
loop_
_entity.id
_entity.type
_entity.pdbx_description
1 polymer ?
#
loop_
_entity_poly.entity_id
_entity_poly.type
_entity_poly.pdbx_seq_one_letter_code
_entity_poly.pdbx_strand_id
1 'polypeptide(L)'
;MPPASTTGSATGLDAAGLHNLHATGLHNHSSVVAVDGDATAQPEGPKMHACRNCQRAKTACMGVRPCPRCLRLGISCDSDAKAVKRACASCKRAKVKCDLDTQEPCGRCRR
;
A
#
# COMPACT_ATOMS: atom_id res chain seq x y z
N MET A 1 -29.64 8.53 -49.86
CA MET A 1 -31.04 8.40 -49.42
C MET A 1 -31.01 8.16 -47.91
N PRO A 2 -31.57 9.07 -47.08
CA PRO A 2 -31.77 8.87 -45.64
C PRO A 2 -33.05 8.05 -45.36
N PRO A 3 -33.26 7.63 -44.10
CA PRO A 3 -34.54 8.01 -43.50
C PRO A 3 -34.36 8.79 -42.19
N ALA A 4 -35.23 9.80 -42.07
CA ALA A 4 -35.48 10.59 -40.89
C ALA A 4 -36.44 9.85 -39.94
N SER A 5 -36.32 10.12 -38.65
CA SER A 5 -37.35 9.98 -37.61
C SER A 5 -36.92 10.93 -36.48
N THR A 6 -37.45 12.14 -36.28
CA THR A 6 -38.77 12.49 -35.67
C THR A 6 -39.14 11.49 -34.57
N THR A 7 -39.38 11.84 -33.30
CA THR A 7 -40.12 12.99 -32.75
C THR A 7 -40.06 12.91 -31.22
N GLY A 8 -40.23 14.05 -30.55
CA GLY A 8 -41.08 14.18 -29.34
C GLY A 8 -40.45 13.77 -28.01
N SER A 9 -40.08 14.73 -27.15
CA SER A 9 -40.97 15.34 -26.14
C SER A 9 -41.31 14.40 -25.00
N ALA A 10 -40.95 14.76 -23.76
CA ALA A 10 -41.94 15.30 -22.83
C ALA A 10 -41.32 15.54 -21.45
N THR A 11 -41.68 16.71 -20.91
CA THR A 11 -41.89 17.00 -19.48
C THR A 11 -40.70 16.87 -18.55
N GLY A 12 -40.11 18.04 -18.30
CA GLY A 12 -39.73 18.40 -16.94
C GLY A 12 -40.92 18.17 -16.02
N LEU A 13 -40.64 17.46 -14.93
CA LEU A 13 -41.56 17.24 -13.83
C LEU A 13 -41.20 18.26 -12.75
N ASP A 14 -42.19 19.09 -12.49
CA ASP A 14 -42.35 20.01 -11.40
C ASP A 14 -42.43 19.26 -10.05
N ALA A 15 -42.03 19.95 -8.97
CA ALA A 15 -42.84 20.14 -7.76
C ALA A 15 -41.96 20.39 -6.52
N ALA A 16 -42.37 21.44 -5.79
CA ALA A 16 -42.21 21.64 -4.33
C ALA A 16 -40.77 21.55 -3.77
N GLY A 17 -40.15 22.65 -3.33
CA GLY A 17 -40.72 23.55 -2.34
C GLY A 17 -40.79 22.89 -0.97
N LEU A 18 -39.64 22.63 -0.33
CA LEU A 18 -39.54 22.43 1.12
C LEU A 18 -38.17 22.94 1.60
N HIS A 19 -38.17 24.15 2.12
CA HIS A 19 -37.09 24.72 2.91
C HIS A 19 -36.95 23.87 4.19
N ASN A 20 -36.00 22.94 4.23
CA ASN A 20 -35.73 22.18 5.45
C ASN A 20 -34.76 22.99 6.31
N LEU A 21 -35.34 23.83 7.16
CA LEU A 21 -34.66 24.57 8.21
C LEU A 21 -34.19 23.56 9.26
N HIS A 22 -32.96 23.05 9.13
CA HIS A 22 -32.36 22.25 10.20
C HIS A 22 -31.90 23.19 11.29
N ALA A 23 -32.60 23.09 12.42
CA ALA A 23 -32.31 23.74 13.67
C ALA A 23 -30.83 23.65 14.04
N THR A 24 -30.38 24.71 14.69
CA THR A 24 -29.15 24.86 15.47
C THR A 24 -28.79 23.57 16.21
N GLY A 25 -27.97 22.73 15.57
CA GLY A 25 -27.23 21.67 16.22
C GLY A 25 -26.10 22.32 17.00
N LEU A 26 -26.35 22.53 18.30
CA LEU A 26 -25.40 22.89 19.33
C LEU A 26 -24.03 22.30 19.00
N HIS A 27 -23.08 23.15 18.60
CA HIS A 27 -21.69 22.78 18.37
C HIS A 27 -21.11 22.37 19.72
N ASN A 28 -21.29 21.10 20.04
CA ASN A 28 -20.68 20.43 21.16
C ASN A 28 -19.18 20.38 20.87
N HIS A 29 -18.49 21.47 21.21
CA HIS A 29 -17.07 21.42 21.54
C HIS A 29 -16.96 20.66 22.86
N SER A 30 -17.24 19.35 22.83
CA SER A 30 -16.70 18.45 23.84
C SER A 30 -15.22 18.35 23.54
N SER A 31 -14.50 19.27 24.19
CA SER A 31 -13.13 19.10 24.62
C SER A 31 -12.86 17.65 25.02
N VAL A 32 -11.64 17.22 24.73
CA VAL A 32 -10.98 15.99 25.18
C VAL A 32 -11.33 14.72 24.38
N VAL A 33 -10.48 14.40 23.42
CA VAL A 33 -9.88 13.05 23.39
C VAL A 33 -8.38 13.19 23.24
N ALA A 34 -7.70 12.44 24.10
CA ALA A 34 -6.30 12.56 24.44
C ALA A 34 -5.37 12.37 23.25
N VAL A 35 -4.27 13.11 23.29
CA VAL A 35 -3.05 12.80 22.53
C VAL A 35 -2.37 11.64 23.25
N ASP A 36 -2.96 10.45 23.15
CA ASP A 36 -2.26 9.23 23.53
C ASP A 36 -1.68 8.62 22.26
N GLY A 37 -0.35 8.67 22.19
CA GLY A 37 0.43 7.87 21.27
C GLY A 37 0.22 6.40 21.60
N ASP A 38 -0.89 5.84 21.14
CA ASP A 38 -1.11 4.40 21.16
C ASP A 38 -0.49 3.82 19.89
N ALA A 39 0.65 3.16 20.09
CA ALA A 39 1.20 2.21 19.15
C ALA A 39 0.20 1.06 19.00
N THR A 40 -0.83 1.26 18.16
CA THR A 40 -1.75 0.20 17.79
C THR A 40 -0.94 -0.88 17.08
N ALA A 41 -0.55 -1.90 17.83
CA ALA A 41 -0.10 -3.18 17.34
C ALA A 41 -1.27 -3.81 16.58
N GLN A 42 -1.35 -3.48 15.28
CA GLN A 42 -2.29 -4.07 14.36
C GLN A 42 -2.08 -5.59 14.30
N PRO A 43 -3.16 -6.38 14.22
CA PRO A 43 -3.09 -7.84 14.15
C PRO A 43 -2.25 -8.24 12.94
N GLU A 44 -1.24 -9.04 13.23
CA GLU A 44 -0.20 -9.49 12.33
C GLU A 44 -0.74 -10.51 11.32
N GLY A 45 -1.51 -10.01 10.35
CA GLY A 45 -1.57 -10.63 9.03
C GLY A 45 -0.15 -10.78 8.46
N PRO A 46 0.09 -11.74 7.55
CA PRO A 46 1.42 -11.98 6.99
C PRO A 46 2.01 -10.65 6.54
N LYS A 47 3.08 -10.20 7.23
CA LYS A 47 3.76 -8.91 7.02
C LYS A 47 4.32 -8.87 5.61
N MET A 48 3.46 -8.51 4.66
CA MET A 48 3.80 -8.30 3.26
C MET A 48 4.87 -7.22 3.21
N HIS A 49 6.02 -7.55 2.61
CA HIS A 49 7.13 -6.60 2.51
C HIS A 49 6.74 -5.49 1.54
N ALA A 50 6.23 -4.38 2.10
CA ALA A 50 5.88 -3.19 1.35
C ALA A 50 7.10 -2.66 0.59
N CYS A 51 6.89 -2.05 -0.59
CA CYS A 51 7.97 -1.39 -1.32
C CYS A 51 8.53 -0.20 -0.54
N ARG A 52 9.77 0.19 -0.80
CA ARG A 52 10.40 1.31 -0.10
C ARG A 52 9.60 2.59 -0.22
N ASN A 53 8.96 2.83 -1.37
CA ASN A 53 8.07 3.98 -1.56
C ASN A 53 6.80 3.89 -0.70
N CYS A 54 6.15 2.73 -0.64
CA CYS A 54 4.95 2.53 0.19
C CYS A 54 5.30 2.56 1.69
N GLN A 55 6.46 2.05 2.09
CA GLN A 55 6.96 2.13 3.46
C GLN A 55 7.20 3.59 3.86
N ARG A 56 7.92 4.37 3.04
CA ARG A 56 8.15 5.81 3.28
C ARG A 56 6.86 6.60 3.34
N ALA A 57 5.90 6.26 2.47
CA ALA A 57 4.58 6.88 2.47
C ALA A 57 3.63 6.35 3.56
N LYS A 58 4.03 5.35 4.34
CA LYS A 58 3.22 4.65 5.36
C LYS A 58 1.84 4.22 4.80
N THR A 59 1.83 3.65 3.60
CA THR A 59 0.59 3.23 2.92
C THR A 59 0.59 1.76 2.55
N ALA A 60 -0.62 1.21 2.40
CA ALA A 60 -0.81 -0.17 1.96
C ALA A 60 -0.05 -0.46 0.64
N CYS A 61 0.65 -1.59 0.62
CA CYS A 61 1.36 -2.08 -0.55
C CYS A 61 0.80 -3.44 -0.94
N MET A 62 0.42 -3.59 -2.21
CA MET A 62 -0.23 -4.80 -2.72
C MET A 62 0.74 -5.97 -2.96
N GLY A 63 2.03 -5.82 -2.66
CA GLY A 63 3.04 -6.88 -2.75
C GLY A 63 3.44 -7.31 -4.17
N VAL A 64 2.57 -7.13 -5.18
CA VAL A 64 2.88 -7.33 -6.60
C VAL A 64 3.92 -6.30 -7.05
N ARG A 65 4.90 -6.69 -7.86
CA ARG A 65 5.98 -5.81 -8.32
C ARG A 65 5.96 -5.67 -9.85
N PRO A 66 5.95 -4.44 -10.40
CA PRO A 66 5.80 -3.16 -9.70
C PRO A 66 4.41 -3.01 -9.05
N CYS A 67 4.33 -2.40 -7.87
CA CYS A 67 3.04 -2.27 -7.18
C CYS A 67 2.17 -1.22 -7.87
N PRO A 68 0.82 -1.33 -7.82
CA PRO A 68 -0.07 -0.47 -8.59
C PRO A 68 0.08 1.01 -8.25
N ARG A 69 0.45 1.33 -7.00
CA ARG A 69 0.79 2.70 -6.60
C ARG A 69 2.03 3.21 -7.33
N CYS A 70 3.11 2.43 -7.37
CA CYS A 70 4.34 2.84 -8.06
C CYS A 70 4.09 2.97 -9.57
N LEU A 71 3.32 2.06 -10.16
CA LEU A 71 2.93 2.12 -11.57
C LEU A 71 2.12 3.39 -11.89
N ARG A 72 1.09 3.71 -11.10
CA ARG A 72 0.29 4.94 -11.29
C ARG A 72 1.10 6.23 -11.11
N LEU A 73 2.07 6.22 -10.21
CA LEU A 73 2.93 7.38 -9.96
C LEU A 73 4.09 7.47 -10.95
N GLY A 74 4.31 6.46 -11.79
CA GLY A 74 5.45 6.42 -12.70
C GLY A 74 6.81 6.36 -11.99
N ILE A 75 6.85 5.87 -10.75
CA ILE A 75 8.09 5.78 -9.95
C ILE A 75 8.62 4.35 -9.89
N SER A 76 9.94 4.21 -9.77
CA SER A 76 10.60 2.91 -9.63
C SER A 76 10.15 2.18 -8.35
N CYS A 77 9.63 0.96 -8.50
CA CYS A 77 9.16 0.15 -7.38
C CYS A 77 10.30 -0.68 -6.78
N ASP A 78 11.10 -0.09 -5.88
CA ASP A 78 12.21 -0.84 -5.26
C ASP A 78 11.71 -1.86 -4.22
N SER A 79 12.13 -3.12 -4.43
CA SER A 79 11.87 -4.25 -3.55
C SER A 79 13.17 -4.57 -2.82
N ASP A 80 13.48 -3.88 -1.73
CA ASP A 80 14.70 -4.16 -0.94
C ASP A 80 14.67 -5.51 -0.19
N ALA A 81 14.03 -6.55 -0.73
CA ALA A 81 14.43 -7.92 -0.47
C ALA A 81 15.71 -8.21 -1.27
N LYS A 82 16.78 -7.43 -1.05
CA LYS A 82 18.11 -7.80 -1.53
C LYS A 82 18.39 -9.14 -0.88
N ALA A 83 18.40 -10.21 -1.68
CA ALA A 83 18.60 -11.56 -1.20
C ALA A 83 19.83 -11.54 -0.30
N VAL A 84 19.60 -11.71 1.01
CA VAL A 84 20.68 -11.67 1.98
C VAL A 84 21.57 -12.84 1.65
N LYS A 85 22.76 -12.54 1.15
CA LYS A 85 23.82 -13.49 0.78
C LYS A 85 23.97 -14.48 1.94
N ARG A 86 23.48 -15.70 1.74
CA ARG A 86 23.42 -16.72 2.79
C ARG A 86 24.74 -17.48 2.78
N ALA A 87 25.40 -17.53 3.93
CA ALA A 87 26.55 -18.42 4.11
C ALA A 87 26.17 -19.88 3.83
N CYS A 88 27.11 -20.69 3.33
CA CYS A 88 26.94 -22.13 3.20
C CYS A 88 26.64 -22.77 4.57
N ALA A 89 26.07 -23.97 4.59
CA ALA A 89 25.64 -24.62 5.84
C ALA A 89 26.77 -24.73 6.88
N SER A 90 27.98 -25.10 6.46
CA SER A 90 29.14 -25.25 7.36
C SER A 90 29.61 -23.91 7.91
N CYS A 91 29.82 -22.90 7.07
CA CYS A 91 30.24 -21.57 7.54
C CYS A 91 29.17 -20.89 8.40
N LYS A 92 27.88 -21.16 8.10
CA LYS A 92 26.76 -20.65 8.90
C LYS A 92 26.76 -21.24 10.31
N ARG A 93 26.98 -22.55 10.45
CA ARG A 93 27.09 -23.23 11.75
C ARG A 93 28.32 -22.76 12.54
N ALA A 94 29.44 -22.59 11.85
CA ALA A 94 30.68 -22.11 12.45
C ALA A 94 30.67 -20.59 12.77
N LYS A 95 29.64 -19.84 12.34
CA LYS A 95 29.55 -18.37 12.49
C LYS A 95 30.79 -17.64 11.95
N VAL A 96 31.29 -18.08 10.80
CA VAL A 96 32.47 -17.52 10.14
C VAL A 96 32.11 -16.90 8.80
N LYS A 97 32.97 -15.98 8.32
CA LYS A 97 32.81 -15.36 7.00
C LYS A 97 32.75 -16.42 5.90
N CYS A 98 31.79 -16.26 4.99
CA CYS A 98 31.54 -17.19 3.90
C CYS A 98 31.51 -16.46 2.57
N ASP A 99 32.40 -16.86 1.67
CA ASP A 99 32.53 -16.29 0.33
C ASP A 99 31.83 -17.17 -0.72
N LEU A 100 30.73 -17.83 -0.35
CA LEU A 100 29.97 -18.74 -1.23
C LEU A 100 29.49 -18.06 -2.52
N ASP A 101 29.21 -16.77 -2.46
CA ASP A 101 28.80 -16.03 -3.66
C ASP A 101 29.95 -15.76 -4.64
N THR A 102 31.18 -15.75 -4.15
CA THR A 102 32.36 -15.50 -4.98
C THR A 102 32.88 -16.79 -5.62
N GLN A 103 32.74 -17.93 -4.94
CA GLN A 103 33.18 -19.24 -5.44
C GLN A 103 32.27 -20.37 -4.93
N GLU A 104 31.90 -21.29 -5.82
CA GLU A 104 31.22 -22.54 -5.48
C GLU A 104 32.16 -23.73 -5.80
N PRO A 105 32.48 -24.61 -4.82
CA PRO A 105 32.23 -24.50 -3.38
C PRO A 105 33.03 -23.34 -2.73
N CYS A 106 32.51 -22.77 -1.65
CA CYS A 106 33.13 -21.59 -1.00
C CYS A 106 34.58 -21.88 -0.59
N GLY A 107 35.45 -20.85 -0.64
CA GLY A 107 36.90 -21.02 -0.45
C GLY A 107 37.34 -21.62 0.90
N ARG A 108 36.44 -21.65 1.90
CA ARG A 108 36.64 -22.33 3.17
C ARG A 108 36.24 -23.82 3.13
N CYS A 109 35.22 -24.19 2.36
CA CYS A 109 34.72 -25.57 2.28
C CYS A 109 35.33 -26.37 1.13
N ARG A 110 35.96 -25.71 0.15
CA ARG A 110 36.77 -26.38 -0.89
C ARG A 110 38.11 -26.90 -0.35
N ARG A 111 38.60 -26.26 0.71
CA ARG A 111 39.86 -26.59 1.37
C ARG A 111 39.64 -27.80 2.27
#